data_AF-A0A2D5ZDG2-F1
#
_entry.id   AF-A0A2D5ZDG2-F1
#
_cell.length_a   1.000
_cell.length_b   1.000
_cell.length_c   1.000
_cell.angle_alpha   90.00
_cell.angle_beta   90.00
_cell.angle_gamma   90.00
#
_symmetry.space_group_name_H-M   'P 1'
#
loop_
_entity.id
_entity.type
_entity.pdbx_description
1 polymer ?
#
loop_
_entity_poly.entity_id
_entity_poly.type
_entity_poly.pdbx_seq_one_letter_code
_entity_poly.pdbx_strand_id
1 'polypeptide(L)'
;MDGPHAHTEDPRDVARGSNPLARKELRNLARFLSAWCDAVGIHPVDLAERAERIKARWVEQNAVSKAEIKRFGSSRPHFSRLLKGQIHVEYGDRQMLQYLSEIFEIDVVQLFDTLADRVWPTIHLAPTDYIEAPLQDPQARGARYFFPLEQLAGCPMHHLYLELEPGGSSGLHRHFAGTEMMRLDEGEAVTLKFPTRARNRREIVLRRGEITFFDATLQHQVINTSDVGARLLISRNYDFDQALESGTGDGPDPGED
;
A
#
# COMPACT_ATOMS: atom_id res chain seq x y z
N MET A 1 -45.91 38.54 -0.01
CA MET A 1 -45.58 37.29 -0.73
C MET A 1 -44.20 37.49 -1.27
N ASP A 2 -43.17 37.12 -0.52
CA ASP A 2 -41.77 37.28 -0.92
C ASP A 2 -41.17 35.89 -1.06
N GLY A 3 -40.86 35.52 -2.31
CA GLY A 3 -40.18 34.27 -2.64
C GLY A 3 -38.66 34.39 -2.46
N PRO A 4 -37.95 33.30 -2.11
CA PRO A 4 -36.52 33.36 -1.88
C PRO A 4 -35.76 33.44 -3.21
N HIS A 5 -34.81 34.38 -3.28
CA HIS A 5 -33.82 34.47 -4.34
C HIS A 5 -32.90 33.24 -4.31
N ALA A 6 -32.89 32.48 -5.41
CA ALA A 6 -31.91 31.43 -5.65
C ALA A 6 -30.56 32.07 -6.01
N HIS A 7 -29.58 31.96 -5.12
CA HIS A 7 -28.19 32.21 -5.46
C HIS A 7 -27.72 31.10 -6.41
N THR A 8 -27.43 31.47 -7.65
CA THR A 8 -26.71 30.64 -8.61
C THR A 8 -25.23 30.79 -8.30
N GLU A 9 -24.61 29.72 -7.79
CA GLU A 9 -23.17 29.67 -7.55
C GLU A 9 -22.40 29.69 -8.89
N ASP A 10 -21.40 30.57 -9.00
CA ASP A 10 -20.50 30.67 -10.15
C ASP A 10 -19.63 29.40 -10.23
N PRO A 11 -19.54 28.72 -11.39
CA PRO A 11 -18.70 27.53 -11.56
C PRO A 11 -17.20 27.79 -11.35
N ARG A 12 -16.77 29.04 -11.16
CA ARG A 12 -15.40 29.42 -10.78
C ARG A 12 -15.09 29.30 -9.28
N ASP A 13 -16.09 29.14 -8.41
CA ASP A 13 -15.88 29.02 -6.95
C ASP A 13 -15.70 27.58 -6.44
N VAL A 14 -15.92 26.57 -7.29
CA VAL A 14 -15.72 25.14 -6.92
C VAL A 14 -14.23 24.80 -6.72
N ALA A 15 -13.30 25.66 -7.17
CA ALA A 15 -11.86 25.42 -7.08
C ALA A 15 -11.20 25.91 -5.77
N ARG A 16 -11.93 26.59 -4.87
CA ARG A 16 -11.38 27.17 -3.62
C ARG A 16 -11.74 26.43 -2.33
N GLY A 17 -12.51 25.34 -2.41
CA GLY A 17 -12.94 24.55 -1.25
C GLY A 17 -12.12 23.31 -0.91
N SER A 18 -11.09 22.97 -1.71
CA SER A 18 -10.33 21.73 -1.47
C SER A 18 -9.27 21.95 -0.38
N ASN A 19 -9.42 21.26 0.75
CA ASN A 19 -8.46 21.18 1.85
C ASN A 19 -7.01 21.05 1.32
N PRO A 20 -6.08 21.97 1.65
CA PRO A 20 -4.68 21.91 1.22
C PRO A 20 -3.99 20.56 1.52
N LEU A 21 -4.43 19.90 2.58
CA LEU A 21 -3.97 18.59 3.03
C LEU A 21 -4.36 17.48 2.04
N ALA A 22 -5.62 17.46 1.60
CA ALA A 22 -6.10 16.54 0.56
C ALA A 22 -5.34 16.69 -0.78
N ARG A 23 -4.83 17.89 -1.09
CA ARG A 23 -3.96 18.10 -2.28
C ARG A 23 -2.53 17.58 -2.09
N LYS A 24 -2.05 17.42 -0.87
CA LYS A 24 -0.70 16.90 -0.57
C LYS A 24 -0.68 15.37 -0.66
N GLU A 25 -1.65 14.70 -0.05
CA GLU A 25 -1.81 13.24 -0.06
C GLU A 25 -1.87 12.70 -1.50
N LEU A 26 -2.72 13.30 -2.34
CA LEU A 26 -2.86 12.90 -3.75
C LEU A 26 -1.58 13.09 -4.55
N ARG A 27 -0.74 14.07 -4.19
CA ARG A 27 0.56 14.29 -4.84
C ARG A 27 1.58 13.24 -4.40
N ASN A 28 1.56 12.81 -3.15
CA ASN A 28 2.46 11.76 -2.65
C ASN A 28 2.11 10.41 -3.29
N LEU A 29 0.83 10.03 -3.29
CA LEU A 29 0.36 8.82 -3.98
C LEU A 29 0.74 8.86 -5.47
N ALA A 30 0.48 9.96 -6.16
CA ALA A 30 0.83 10.10 -7.57
C ALA A 30 2.33 9.95 -7.85
N ARG A 31 3.18 10.56 -7.02
CA ARG A 31 4.65 10.42 -7.12
C ARG A 31 5.10 8.99 -6.91
N PHE A 32 4.57 8.32 -5.89
CA PHE A 32 4.88 6.92 -5.61
C PHE A 32 4.49 5.99 -6.76
N LEU A 33 3.25 6.11 -7.25
CA LEU A 33 2.78 5.30 -8.38
C LEU A 33 3.58 5.59 -9.67
N SER A 34 3.99 6.83 -9.90
CA SER A 34 4.85 7.19 -11.03
C SER A 34 6.23 6.56 -10.91
N ALA A 35 6.87 6.69 -9.75
CA ALA A 35 8.19 6.09 -9.50
C ALA A 35 8.15 4.56 -9.63
N TRP A 36 7.05 3.93 -9.20
CA TRP A 36 6.83 2.49 -9.40
C TRP A 36 6.76 2.13 -10.89
N CYS A 37 5.99 2.89 -11.69
CA CYS A 37 5.90 2.65 -13.13
C CYS A 37 7.27 2.75 -13.81
N ASP A 38 8.06 3.76 -13.43
CA ASP A 38 9.40 3.97 -13.96
C ASP A 38 10.35 2.82 -13.57
N ALA A 39 10.30 2.37 -12.30
CA ALA A 39 11.15 1.30 -11.80
C ALA A 39 10.84 -0.08 -12.44
N VAL A 40 9.58 -0.35 -12.75
CA VAL A 40 9.14 -1.63 -13.34
C VAL A 40 9.05 -1.56 -14.87
N GLY A 41 9.18 -0.37 -15.47
CA GLY A 41 9.11 -0.18 -16.91
C GLY A 41 7.70 -0.34 -17.49
N ILE A 42 6.67 0.00 -16.71
CA ILE A 42 5.26 -0.15 -17.09
C ILE A 42 4.69 1.19 -17.56
N HIS A 43 3.96 1.18 -18.69
CA HIS A 43 3.37 2.39 -19.26
C HIS A 43 1.87 2.47 -18.96
N PRO A 44 1.24 3.68 -18.95
CA PRO A 44 -0.21 3.83 -18.74
C PRO A 44 -1.14 3.04 -19.67
N VAL A 45 -0.64 2.53 -20.80
CA VAL A 45 -1.38 1.61 -21.69
C VAL A 45 -1.54 0.24 -21.03
N ASP A 46 -0.47 -0.29 -20.45
CA ASP A 46 -0.49 -1.62 -19.81
C ASP A 46 -1.40 -1.62 -18.57
N LEU A 47 -1.39 -0.50 -17.82
CA LEU A 47 -2.30 -0.28 -16.69
C LEU A 47 -3.77 -0.29 -17.14
N ALA A 48 -4.07 0.31 -18.29
CA ALA A 48 -5.42 0.32 -18.87
C ALA A 48 -5.92 -1.09 -19.23
N GLU A 49 -5.06 -1.92 -19.82
CA GLU A 49 -5.41 -3.30 -20.12
C GLU A 49 -5.61 -4.14 -18.86
N ARG A 50 -4.73 -3.98 -17.85
CA ARG A 50 -4.86 -4.63 -16.54
C ARG A 50 -6.18 -4.25 -15.87
N ALA A 51 -6.51 -2.95 -15.88
CA ALA A 51 -7.73 -2.40 -15.32
C ALA A 51 -9.00 -3.04 -15.92
N GLU A 52 -9.07 -3.21 -17.24
CA GLU A 52 -10.23 -3.84 -17.87
C GLU A 52 -10.36 -5.32 -17.45
N ARG A 53 -9.26 -6.06 -17.35
CA ARG A 53 -9.27 -7.45 -16.86
C ARG A 53 -9.76 -7.56 -15.42
N ILE A 54 -9.26 -6.72 -14.52
CA ILE A 54 -9.63 -6.70 -13.09
C ILE A 54 -11.12 -6.36 -12.94
N LYS A 55 -11.59 -5.30 -13.61
CA LYS A 55 -13.01 -4.92 -13.58
C LYS A 55 -13.91 -6.04 -14.09
N ALA A 56 -13.56 -6.69 -15.20
CA ALA A 56 -14.33 -7.80 -15.74
C ALA A 56 -14.48 -8.93 -14.71
N ARG A 57 -13.37 -9.30 -14.05
CA ARG A 57 -13.36 -10.29 -12.96
C ARG A 57 -14.24 -9.88 -11.78
N TRP A 58 -14.16 -8.61 -11.35
CA TRP A 58 -14.94 -8.09 -10.22
C TRP A 58 -16.45 -8.07 -10.51
N VAL A 59 -16.88 -7.80 -11.76
CA VAL A 59 -18.28 -7.93 -12.19
C VAL A 59 -18.72 -9.40 -12.12
N GLU A 60 -17.93 -10.31 -12.69
CA GLU A 60 -18.26 -11.74 -12.75
C GLU A 60 -18.41 -12.35 -11.36
N GLN A 61 -17.55 -11.94 -10.42
CA GLN A 61 -17.57 -12.39 -9.03
C GLN A 61 -18.65 -11.69 -8.17
N ASN A 62 -19.44 -10.76 -8.73
CA ASN A 62 -20.39 -9.91 -8.02
C ASN A 62 -19.77 -9.16 -6.82
N ALA A 63 -18.47 -8.87 -6.87
CA ALA A 63 -17.77 -8.19 -5.79
C ALA A 63 -18.15 -6.69 -5.74
N VAL A 64 -18.48 -6.10 -6.89
CA VAL A 64 -18.79 -4.67 -7.05
C VAL A 64 -19.84 -4.44 -8.13
N SER A 65 -20.71 -3.45 -7.98
CA SER A 65 -21.75 -3.16 -8.98
C SER A 65 -21.17 -2.56 -10.28
N LYS A 66 -21.89 -2.72 -11.40
CA LYS A 66 -21.53 -2.09 -12.68
C LYS A 66 -21.47 -0.56 -12.60
N ALA A 67 -22.27 0.04 -11.72
CA ALA A 67 -22.29 1.48 -11.49
C ALA A 67 -21.03 1.95 -10.75
N GLU A 68 -20.60 1.22 -9.73
CA GLU A 68 -19.38 1.50 -8.97
C GLU A 68 -18.12 1.30 -9.81
N ILE A 69 -18.07 0.27 -10.67
CA ILE A 69 -16.93 -0.02 -11.54
C ILE A 69 -16.60 1.12 -12.52
N LYS A 70 -17.60 1.92 -12.91
CA LYS A 70 -17.39 3.08 -13.77
C LYS A 70 -16.51 4.14 -13.09
N ARG A 71 -16.52 4.22 -11.76
CA ARG A 71 -15.76 5.24 -11.00
C ARG A 71 -14.26 4.94 -10.97
N PHE A 72 -13.86 3.67 -11.02
CA PHE A 72 -12.47 3.23 -10.97
C PHE A 72 -11.64 3.71 -12.17
N GLY A 73 -12.30 3.99 -13.30
CA GLY A 73 -11.61 4.30 -14.55
C GLY A 73 -10.93 3.05 -15.13
N SER A 74 -10.35 3.19 -16.31
CA SER A 74 -9.60 2.12 -16.99
C SER A 74 -8.91 2.58 -18.26
N SER A 75 -8.98 3.87 -18.58
CA SER A 75 -8.47 4.41 -19.83
C SER A 75 -7.07 4.97 -19.65
N ARG A 76 -6.26 4.99 -20.72
CA ARG A 76 -4.94 5.64 -20.71
C ARG A 76 -4.99 7.09 -20.19
N PRO A 77 -5.96 7.94 -20.59
CA PRO A 77 -6.10 9.28 -20.02
C PRO A 77 -6.39 9.28 -18.52
N HIS A 78 -7.17 8.31 -18.03
CA HIS A 78 -7.44 8.17 -16.59
C HIS A 78 -6.15 7.91 -15.80
N PHE A 79 -5.35 6.92 -16.21
CA PHE A 79 -4.07 6.64 -15.54
C PHE A 79 -3.07 7.78 -15.67
N SER A 80 -3.02 8.45 -16.82
CA SER A 80 -2.19 9.65 -16.99
C SER A 80 -2.57 10.78 -16.03
N ARG A 81 -3.85 10.90 -15.68
CA ARG A 81 -4.35 11.87 -14.68
C ARG A 81 -4.08 11.40 -13.25
N LEU A 82 -4.23 10.11 -12.97
CA LEU A 82 -3.92 9.51 -11.66
C LEU A 82 -2.45 9.73 -11.30
N LEU A 83 -1.53 9.41 -12.21
CA LEU A 83 -0.08 9.60 -12.02
C LEU A 83 0.35 11.07 -11.90
N LYS A 84 -0.54 12.01 -12.24
CA LYS A 84 -0.36 13.45 -12.05
C LYS A 84 -1.08 14.00 -10.81
N GLY A 85 -1.72 13.14 -10.01
CA GLY A 85 -2.49 13.53 -8.82
C GLY A 85 -3.78 14.28 -9.14
N GLN A 86 -4.36 14.07 -10.34
CA GLN A 86 -5.55 14.76 -10.83
C GLN A 86 -6.83 13.90 -10.72
N ILE A 87 -6.73 12.73 -10.09
CA ILE A 87 -7.84 11.86 -9.72
C ILE A 87 -7.86 11.81 -8.20
N HIS A 88 -9.03 12.04 -7.61
CA HIS A 88 -9.19 11.97 -6.16
C HIS A 88 -9.29 10.51 -5.73
N VAL A 89 -8.49 10.13 -4.73
CA VAL A 89 -8.51 8.82 -4.08
C VAL A 89 -8.61 9.10 -2.58
N GLU A 90 -9.65 8.59 -1.95
CA GLU A 90 -9.91 8.78 -0.52
C GLU A 90 -9.34 7.61 0.29
N TYR A 91 -8.78 7.90 1.46
CA TYR A 91 -8.29 6.88 2.40
C TYR A 91 -9.37 5.86 2.80
N GLY A 92 -10.61 6.31 2.97
CA GLY A 92 -11.73 5.44 3.34
C GLY A 92 -12.25 4.56 2.19
N ASP A 93 -11.76 4.77 0.97
CA ASP A 93 -12.26 4.10 -0.23
C ASP A 93 -11.59 2.76 -0.47
N ARG A 94 -11.97 1.81 0.39
CA ARG A 94 -11.46 0.43 0.43
C ARG A 94 -11.42 -0.27 -0.93
N GLN A 95 -12.47 -0.11 -1.73
CA GLN A 95 -12.56 -0.75 -3.04
C GLN A 95 -11.61 -0.08 -4.06
N MET A 96 -11.47 1.25 -4.04
CA MET A 96 -10.52 1.95 -4.91
C MET A 96 -9.08 1.57 -4.56
N LEU A 97 -8.74 1.48 -3.27
CA LEU A 97 -7.40 1.09 -2.84
C LEU A 97 -7.08 -0.35 -3.23
N GLN A 98 -8.01 -1.29 -3.03
CA GLN A 98 -7.84 -2.67 -3.50
C GLN A 98 -7.70 -2.73 -5.03
N TYR A 99 -8.49 -1.94 -5.76
CA TYR A 99 -8.41 -1.86 -7.22
C TYR A 99 -7.03 -1.36 -7.69
N LEU A 100 -6.50 -0.31 -7.07
CA LEU A 100 -5.16 0.21 -7.36
C LEU A 100 -4.07 -0.81 -6.99
N SER A 101 -4.20 -1.49 -5.84
CA SER A 101 -3.26 -2.53 -5.40
C SER A 101 -3.12 -3.62 -6.45
N GLU A 102 -4.23 -4.07 -7.03
CA GLU A 102 -4.21 -5.12 -8.06
C GLU A 102 -3.64 -4.64 -9.40
N ILE A 103 -3.95 -3.42 -9.84
CA ILE A 103 -3.43 -2.90 -11.12
C ILE A 103 -1.92 -2.73 -11.09
N PHE A 104 -1.45 -2.14 -10.00
CA PHE A 104 -0.05 -1.83 -9.78
C PHE A 104 0.70 -3.02 -9.17
N GLU A 105 0.03 -4.15 -8.92
CA GLU A 105 0.65 -5.35 -8.31
C GLU A 105 1.47 -5.00 -7.05
N ILE A 106 0.99 -4.03 -6.30
CA ILE A 106 1.57 -3.53 -5.05
C ILE A 106 0.65 -3.88 -3.90
N ASP A 107 1.24 -4.14 -2.74
CA ASP A 107 0.49 -4.36 -1.52
C ASP A 107 -0.37 -3.12 -1.19
N VAL A 108 -1.63 -3.32 -0.79
CA VAL A 108 -2.53 -2.21 -0.41
C VAL A 108 -1.92 -1.37 0.70
N VAL A 109 -1.07 -1.98 1.54
CA VAL A 109 -0.31 -1.30 2.59
C VAL A 109 0.50 -0.13 2.03
N GLN A 110 1.20 -0.34 0.92
CA GLN A 110 2.02 0.70 0.31
C GLN A 110 1.17 1.87 -0.21
N LEU A 111 -0.07 1.62 -0.63
CA LEU A 111 -1.00 2.68 -1.03
C LEU A 111 -1.47 3.48 0.18
N PHE A 112 -1.84 2.80 1.26
CA PHE A 112 -2.21 3.43 2.53
C PHE A 112 -1.09 4.34 3.04
N ASP A 113 0.16 3.88 2.97
CA ASP A 113 1.36 4.56 3.45
C ASP A 113 1.60 5.93 2.77
N THR A 114 1.24 6.05 1.49
CA THR A 114 1.45 7.29 0.71
C THR A 114 0.38 8.36 0.92
N LEU A 115 -0.77 7.97 1.49
CA LEU A 115 -1.93 8.84 1.68
C LEU A 115 -1.97 9.50 3.06
N ALA A 116 -1.01 9.28 3.96
CA ALA A 116 -0.98 9.95 5.25
C ALA A 116 -0.48 11.40 5.22
N ASP A 117 -1.11 12.23 6.04
CA ASP A 117 -0.98 13.69 6.02
C ASP A 117 -0.11 14.27 7.16
N ARG A 118 -0.01 13.60 8.31
CA ARG A 118 0.54 14.21 9.54
C ARG A 118 1.85 13.60 10.01
N VAL A 119 2.91 14.41 9.96
CA VAL A 119 4.20 14.10 10.58
C VAL A 119 4.06 14.33 12.08
N TRP A 120 4.04 13.26 12.85
CA TRP A 120 4.03 13.33 14.31
C TRP A 120 5.43 12.97 14.84
N PRO A 121 6.03 13.80 15.71
CA PRO A 121 7.37 13.52 16.27
C PRO A 121 7.38 12.31 17.21
N THR A 122 6.22 11.92 17.73
CA THR A 122 5.99 10.70 18.52
C THR A 122 4.51 10.35 18.40
N ILE A 123 4.20 9.07 18.12
CA ILE A 123 2.83 8.56 18.13
C ILE A 123 2.73 7.49 19.21
N HIS A 124 1.69 7.59 20.03
CA HIS A 124 1.29 6.51 20.94
C HIS A 124 0.18 5.72 20.26
N LEU A 125 0.49 4.49 19.85
CA LEU A 125 -0.47 3.58 19.25
C LEU A 125 -1.03 2.65 20.33
N ALA A 126 -2.30 2.81 20.67
CA ALA A 126 -3.07 1.84 21.44
C ALA A 126 -3.62 0.75 20.50
N PRO A 127 -3.91 -0.48 21.01
CA PRO A 127 -4.52 -1.54 20.20
C PRO A 127 -5.83 -1.13 19.51
N THR A 128 -6.59 -0.20 20.09
CA THR A 128 -7.84 0.34 19.53
C THR A 128 -7.63 1.25 18.34
N ASP A 129 -6.41 1.74 18.12
CA ASP A 129 -6.09 2.65 17.02
C ASP A 129 -5.84 1.88 15.72
N TYR A 130 -5.86 0.55 15.77
CA TYR A 130 -5.65 -0.31 14.62
C TYR A 130 -6.97 -0.65 13.93
N ILE A 131 -7.05 -0.40 12.63
CA ILE A 131 -8.18 -0.77 11.78
C ILE A 131 -7.83 -1.93 10.85
N GLU A 132 -8.78 -2.83 10.68
CA GLU A 132 -8.65 -3.93 9.74
C GLU A 132 -8.69 -3.44 8.29
N ALA A 133 -7.64 -3.75 7.53
CA ALA A 133 -7.60 -3.51 6.11
C ALA A 133 -8.51 -4.49 5.36
N PRO A 134 -9.17 -4.04 4.29
CA PRO A 134 -10.02 -4.87 3.44
C PRO A 134 -9.22 -5.74 2.46
N LEU A 135 -8.12 -6.38 2.91
CA LEU A 135 -7.25 -7.12 2.01
C LEU A 135 -7.93 -8.43 1.56
N GLN A 136 -7.98 -8.68 0.24
CA GLN A 136 -8.45 -9.93 -0.35
C GLN A 136 -7.37 -10.62 -1.19
N ASP A 137 -6.20 -10.88 -0.62
CA ASP A 137 -5.20 -11.71 -1.31
C ASP A 137 -5.74 -13.16 -1.46
N PRO A 138 -5.85 -13.71 -2.69
CA PRO A 138 -6.36 -15.06 -2.91
C PRO A 138 -5.55 -16.18 -2.24
N GLN A 139 -4.28 -15.93 -1.91
CA GLN A 139 -3.39 -16.86 -1.22
C GLN A 139 -3.44 -16.72 0.31
N ALA A 140 -4.07 -15.65 0.81
CA ALA A 140 -4.32 -15.49 2.22
C ALA A 140 -5.49 -16.36 2.68
N ARG A 141 -5.34 -17.01 3.83
CA ARG A 141 -6.38 -17.83 4.46
C ARG A 141 -6.44 -17.53 5.94
N GLY A 142 -7.59 -17.06 6.42
CA GLY A 142 -7.77 -16.72 7.84
C GLY A 142 -6.79 -15.65 8.33
N ALA A 143 -6.34 -14.76 7.43
CA ALA A 143 -5.43 -13.67 7.75
C ALA A 143 -6.17 -12.34 7.83
N ARG A 144 -5.89 -11.58 8.87
CA ARG A 144 -6.44 -10.25 9.09
C ARG A 144 -5.29 -9.28 9.36
N TYR A 145 -5.26 -8.19 8.60
CA TYR A 145 -4.20 -7.18 8.70
C TYR A 145 -4.76 -5.93 9.34
N PHE A 146 -4.08 -5.43 10.35
CA PHE A 146 -4.51 -4.25 11.07
C PHE A 146 -3.45 -3.15 11.00
N PHE A 147 -3.90 -1.93 10.71
CA PHE A 147 -3.05 -0.77 10.49
C PHE A 147 -3.43 0.35 11.44
N PRO A 148 -2.46 1.10 11.98
CA PRO A 148 -2.76 2.26 12.79
C PRO A 148 -3.51 3.31 11.95
N LEU A 149 -4.61 3.83 12.49
CA LEU A 149 -5.39 4.95 11.95
C LEU A 149 -4.52 6.21 11.81
N GLU A 150 -3.64 6.42 12.77
CA GLU A 150 -2.68 7.51 12.78
C GLU A 150 -1.32 6.97 12.33
N GLN A 151 -0.98 7.22 11.08
CA GLN A 151 0.31 6.83 10.53
C GLN A 151 1.42 7.74 11.04
N LEU A 152 2.61 7.18 11.21
CA LEU A 152 3.86 7.92 11.39
C LEU A 152 4.21 8.61 10.05
N ALA A 153 3.53 9.70 9.66
CA ALA A 153 3.86 10.32 8.38
C ALA A 153 5.32 10.82 8.39
N GLY A 154 6.05 10.53 7.33
CA GLY A 154 7.47 10.84 7.22
C GLY A 154 8.40 9.88 7.97
N CYS A 155 7.88 8.88 8.68
CA CYS A 155 8.70 7.77 9.15
C CYS A 155 8.89 6.80 7.99
N PRO A 156 10.12 6.43 7.61
CA PRO A 156 10.35 5.37 6.64
C PRO A 156 9.95 3.99 7.19
N MET A 157 9.47 3.92 8.43
CA MET A 157 9.08 2.70 9.11
C MET A 157 7.55 2.61 9.28
N HIS A 158 7.00 1.46 8.92
CA HIS A 158 5.59 1.13 8.96
C HIS A 158 5.35 0.01 9.95
N HIS A 159 4.28 0.12 10.72
CA HIS A 159 3.90 -0.90 11.71
C HIS A 159 2.51 -1.43 11.40
N LEU A 160 2.35 -2.74 11.44
CA LEU A 160 1.06 -3.39 11.28
C LEU A 160 0.99 -4.62 12.18
N TYR A 161 -0.24 -5.05 12.50
CA TYR A 161 -0.49 -6.36 13.08
C TYR A 161 -1.02 -7.30 12.03
N LEU A 162 -0.51 -8.53 12.02
CA LEU A 162 -1.06 -9.65 11.27
C LEU A 162 -1.64 -10.66 12.25
N GLU A 163 -2.93 -10.90 12.18
CA GLU A 163 -3.57 -12.04 12.84
C GLU A 163 -3.75 -13.18 11.86
N LEU A 164 -3.46 -14.39 12.33
CA LEU A 164 -3.67 -15.63 11.60
C LEU A 164 -4.50 -16.58 12.46
N GLU A 165 -5.60 -17.07 11.91
CA GLU A 165 -6.34 -18.21 12.46
C GLU A 165 -5.45 -19.45 12.58
N PRO A 166 -5.84 -20.46 13.39
CA PRO A 166 -5.19 -21.78 13.36
C PRO A 166 -5.09 -22.33 11.94
N GLY A 167 -3.89 -22.75 11.52
CA GLY A 167 -3.64 -23.18 10.15
C GLY A 167 -3.70 -22.06 9.09
N GLY A 168 -3.90 -20.80 9.47
CA GLY A 168 -4.00 -19.65 8.57
C GLY A 168 -2.67 -19.32 7.88
N SER A 169 -2.76 -18.55 6.80
CA SER A 169 -1.59 -18.05 6.06
C SER A 169 -1.81 -16.62 5.59
N SER A 170 -0.75 -15.82 5.64
CA SER A 170 -0.72 -14.54 4.95
C SER A 170 -0.82 -14.73 3.43
N GLY A 171 -0.99 -13.63 2.72
CA GLY A 171 -0.74 -13.57 1.29
C GLY A 171 0.73 -13.85 0.97
N LEU A 172 1.02 -14.06 -0.31
CA LEU A 172 2.40 -14.22 -0.79
C LEU A 172 2.92 -12.87 -1.26
N HIS A 173 3.66 -12.21 -0.38
CA HIS A 173 4.02 -10.81 -0.53
C HIS A 173 5.45 -10.64 -1.03
N ARG A 174 5.68 -9.57 -1.78
CA ARG A 174 7.01 -9.08 -2.14
C ARG A 174 6.98 -7.57 -2.16
N HIS A 175 7.95 -6.94 -1.50
CA HIS A 175 8.08 -5.48 -1.49
C HIS A 175 9.13 -5.03 -2.51
N PHE A 176 9.04 -3.77 -2.95
CA PHE A 176 9.95 -3.24 -3.96
C PHE A 176 11.33 -2.92 -3.39
N ALA A 177 11.40 -2.50 -2.11
CA ALA A 177 12.62 -2.16 -1.39
C ALA A 177 12.42 -2.30 0.12
N GLY A 178 13.53 -2.26 0.86
CA GLY A 178 13.54 -2.12 2.30
C GLY A 178 13.77 -3.41 3.08
N THR A 179 13.56 -3.33 4.39
CA THR A 179 13.73 -4.44 5.32
C THR A 179 12.48 -4.64 6.16
N GLU A 180 12.25 -5.85 6.61
CA GLU A 180 11.09 -6.20 7.42
C GLU A 180 11.51 -6.96 8.67
N MET A 181 10.98 -6.49 9.80
CA MET A 181 11.07 -7.12 11.11
C MET A 181 9.72 -7.71 11.46
N MET A 182 9.71 -8.95 11.93
CA MET A 182 8.51 -9.59 12.47
C MET A 182 8.79 -10.09 13.89
N ARG A 183 7.83 -9.88 14.79
CA ARG A 183 7.81 -10.43 16.14
C ARG A 183 6.50 -11.15 16.37
N LEU A 184 6.56 -12.37 16.91
CA LEU A 184 5.35 -13.10 17.30
C LEU A 184 4.92 -12.70 18.72
N ASP A 185 3.82 -11.95 18.85
CA ASP A 185 3.34 -11.46 20.15
C ASP A 185 2.42 -12.48 20.84
N GLU A 186 1.54 -13.10 20.06
CA GLU A 186 0.57 -14.11 20.50
C GLU A 186 0.60 -15.36 19.60
N GLY A 187 0.22 -16.51 20.15
CA GLY A 187 0.35 -17.82 19.50
C GLY A 187 1.60 -18.58 19.96
N GLU A 188 1.77 -19.81 19.48
CA GLU A 188 2.92 -20.66 19.85
C GLU A 188 4.10 -20.49 18.88
N ALA A 189 3.83 -20.66 17.59
CA ALA A 189 4.81 -20.54 16.53
C ALA A 189 4.16 -20.27 15.18
N VAL A 190 4.89 -19.56 14.32
CA VAL A 190 4.58 -19.37 12.90
C VAL A 190 5.79 -19.73 12.06
N THR A 191 5.54 -20.16 10.83
CA THR A 191 6.58 -20.44 9.84
C THR A 191 6.60 -19.34 8.80
N LEU A 192 7.70 -18.63 8.70
CA LEU A 192 7.98 -17.68 7.63
C LEU A 192 8.66 -18.43 6.48
N LYS A 193 8.04 -18.44 5.29
CA LYS A 193 8.52 -19.12 4.10
C LYS A 193 9.01 -18.14 3.05
N PHE A 194 10.13 -18.47 2.42
CA PHE A 194 10.75 -17.73 1.30
C PHE A 194 10.86 -18.67 0.10
N PRO A 195 9.82 -18.79 -0.74
CA PRO A 195 9.78 -19.79 -1.80
C PRO A 195 10.83 -19.57 -2.89
N THR A 196 11.30 -18.34 -3.09
CA THR A 196 12.27 -18.00 -4.13
C THR A 196 13.43 -17.17 -3.58
N ARG A 197 14.61 -17.31 -4.20
CA ARG A 197 15.81 -16.44 -4.04
C ARG A 197 16.49 -16.38 -2.67
N ALA A 198 15.94 -16.95 -1.61
CA ALA A 198 16.65 -17.03 -0.33
C ALA A 198 17.85 -17.99 -0.43
N ARG A 199 19.07 -17.45 -0.34
CA ARG A 199 20.31 -18.24 -0.44
C ARG A 199 20.61 -19.09 0.80
N ASN A 200 20.17 -18.62 1.97
CA ASN A 200 20.61 -19.18 3.25
C ASN A 200 19.54 -20.06 3.93
N ARG A 201 18.27 -19.64 3.87
CA ARG A 201 17.17 -20.33 4.55
C ARG A 201 15.85 -20.10 3.83
N ARG A 202 15.15 -21.17 3.49
CA ARG A 202 13.84 -21.10 2.84
C ARG A 202 12.68 -21.02 3.82
N GLU A 203 12.90 -21.43 5.06
CA GLU A 203 11.89 -21.41 6.11
C GLU A 203 12.53 -21.00 7.44
N ILE A 204 11.82 -20.18 8.21
CA ILE A 204 12.18 -19.78 9.57
C ILE A 204 10.96 -20.08 10.45
N VAL A 205 11.15 -20.88 11.49
CA VAL A 205 10.14 -21.02 12.55
C VAL A 205 10.39 -19.91 13.55
N LEU A 206 9.38 -19.06 13.78
CA LEU A 206 9.38 -17.96 14.73
C LEU A 206 8.46 -18.32 15.89
N ARG A 207 9.02 -18.49 17.09
CA ARG A 207 8.26 -18.75 18.33
C ARG A 207 7.85 -17.46 19.01
N ARG A 208 6.95 -17.58 19.99
CA ARG A 208 6.45 -16.43 20.75
C ARG A 208 7.59 -15.63 21.38
N GLY A 209 7.58 -14.32 21.19
CA GLY A 209 8.59 -13.38 21.66
C GLY A 209 9.87 -13.36 20.82
N GLU A 210 10.06 -14.29 19.89
CA GLU A 210 11.18 -14.25 18.95
C GLU A 210 10.95 -13.17 17.88
N ILE A 211 12.05 -12.66 17.37
CA ILE A 211 12.08 -11.62 16.33
C ILE A 211 12.92 -12.14 15.17
N THR A 212 12.45 -11.89 13.95
CA THR A 212 13.25 -12.08 12.73
C THR A 212 13.33 -10.78 11.95
N PHE A 213 14.44 -10.60 11.24
CA PHE A 213 14.70 -9.47 10.37
C PHE A 213 15.22 -9.97 9.04
N PHE A 214 14.66 -9.48 7.94
CA PHE A 214 15.04 -9.94 6.60
C PHE A 214 14.83 -8.85 5.54
N ASP A 215 15.43 -9.08 4.37
CA ASP A 215 15.27 -8.24 3.19
C ASP A 215 13.83 -8.36 2.64
N ALA A 216 13.10 -7.25 2.65
CA ALA A 216 11.68 -7.21 2.27
C ALA A 216 11.45 -7.45 0.77
N THR A 217 12.50 -7.38 -0.05
CA THR A 217 12.45 -7.69 -1.48
C THR A 217 12.38 -9.18 -1.77
N LEU A 218 12.65 -10.03 -0.77
CA LEU A 218 12.43 -11.46 -0.85
C LEU A 218 10.93 -11.75 -0.79
N GLN A 219 10.45 -12.53 -1.76
CA GLN A 219 9.07 -12.99 -1.74
C GLN A 219 8.88 -13.91 -0.52
N HIS A 220 7.84 -13.66 0.29
CA HIS A 220 7.64 -14.37 1.54
C HIS A 220 6.17 -14.54 1.93
N GLN A 221 5.92 -15.51 2.80
CA GLN A 221 4.60 -15.83 3.36
C GLN A 221 4.72 -16.28 4.82
N VAL A 222 3.82 -15.84 5.68
CA VAL A 222 3.70 -16.30 7.08
C VAL A 222 2.61 -17.35 7.16
N ILE A 223 2.89 -18.47 7.81
CA ILE A 223 1.94 -19.58 7.99
C ILE A 223 1.86 -19.90 9.48
N ASN A 224 0.66 -19.85 10.03
CA ASN A 224 0.40 -20.35 11.38
C ASN A 224 0.24 -21.88 11.32
N THR A 225 1.25 -22.60 11.81
CA THR A 225 1.24 -24.08 11.83
C THR A 225 0.72 -24.65 13.14
N SER A 226 0.29 -23.79 14.07
CA SER A 226 -0.24 -24.20 15.37
C SER A 226 -1.76 -24.28 15.38
N ASP A 227 -2.30 -24.90 16.43
CA ASP A 227 -3.73 -25.11 16.64
C ASP A 227 -4.40 -23.91 17.32
N VAL A 228 -3.63 -22.86 17.62
CA VAL A 228 -4.08 -21.62 18.25
C VAL A 228 -3.89 -20.44 17.31
N GLY A 229 -4.69 -19.38 17.47
CA GLY A 229 -4.50 -18.15 16.71
C GLY A 229 -3.13 -17.51 17.01
N ALA A 230 -2.58 -16.82 16.02
CA ALA A 230 -1.32 -16.12 16.12
C ALA A 230 -1.49 -14.63 15.80
N ARG A 231 -0.74 -13.76 16.50
CA ARG A 231 -0.67 -12.33 16.21
C ARG A 231 0.78 -11.89 16.12
N LEU A 232 1.17 -11.33 14.98
CA LEU A 232 2.50 -10.80 14.73
C LEU A 232 2.48 -9.28 14.70
N LEU A 233 3.44 -8.66 15.36
CA LEU A 233 3.84 -7.28 15.06
C LEU A 233 4.81 -7.32 13.89
N ILE A 234 4.52 -6.54 12.85
CA ILE A 234 5.36 -6.41 11.68
C ILE A 234 5.79 -4.95 11.58
N SER A 235 7.10 -4.73 11.43
CA SER A 235 7.68 -3.42 11.19
C SER A 235 8.50 -3.44 9.91
N ARG A 236 8.14 -2.60 8.95
CA ARG A 236 8.82 -2.51 7.66
C ARG A 236 9.50 -1.16 7.51
N ASN A 237 10.76 -1.16 7.11
CA ASN A 237 11.53 0.05 6.81
C ASN A 237 11.72 0.15 5.31
N TYR A 238 11.28 1.24 4.68
CA TYR A 238 11.53 1.53 3.28
C TYR A 238 12.82 2.36 3.14
N ASP A 239 13.79 1.84 2.40
CA ASP A 239 14.97 2.60 2.01
C ASP A 239 14.63 3.51 0.82
N PHE A 240 14.01 4.66 1.07
CA PHE A 240 13.71 5.63 0.02
C PHE A 240 14.95 6.39 -0.49
N ASP A 241 16.06 6.36 0.25
CA ASP A 241 17.24 7.20 -0.03
C ASP A 241 18.18 6.62 -1.11
N GLN A 242 18.13 5.33 -1.43
CA GLN A 242 19.03 4.73 -2.44
C GLN A 242 18.71 5.16 -3.88
N ALA A 243 17.52 5.71 -4.16
CA ALA A 243 17.16 6.21 -5.49
C ALA A 243 17.74 7.61 -5.79
N LEU A 244 18.16 8.37 -4.78
CA LEU A 244 18.67 9.74 -4.95
C LEU A 244 20.20 9.80 -5.14
N GLU A 245 20.94 8.81 -4.66
CA GLU A 245 22.41 8.82 -4.77
C GLU A 245 22.96 8.26 -6.09
N SER A 246 22.12 7.60 -6.90
CA SER A 246 22.55 7.04 -8.20
C SER A 246 22.30 7.98 -9.40
N GLY A 247 21.80 9.20 -9.16
CA GLY A 247 21.53 10.21 -10.20
C GLY A 247 22.44 11.43 -10.08
N THR A 248 23.41 11.54 -11.00
CA THR A 248 24.21 12.74 -11.32
C THR A 248 25.13 13.30 -10.24
N GLY A 249 26.23 12.58 -9.98
CA GLY A 249 27.48 13.20 -9.57
C GLY A 249 28.24 13.66 -10.81
N ASP A 250 27.92 14.85 -11.35
CA ASP A 250 28.86 15.61 -12.18
C ASP A 250 30.02 16.04 -11.29
N GLY A 251 31.01 15.16 -11.15
CA GLY A 251 32.33 15.52 -10.65
C GLY A 251 33.08 16.29 -11.74
N PRO A 252 33.74 17.42 -11.41
CA PRO A 252 34.51 18.16 -12.40
C PRO A 252 35.66 17.28 -12.91
N ASP A 253 35.77 17.17 -14.22
CA ASP A 253 36.85 16.49 -14.93
C ASP A 253 38.20 17.17 -14.57
N PRO A 254 39.12 16.51 -13.86
CA PRO A 254 40.43 17.07 -13.58
C PRO A 254 41.39 16.57 -14.66
N GLY A 255 41.48 17.29 -15.78
CA GLY A 255 42.54 17.04 -16.74
C GLY A 255 42.27 17.50 -18.16
N GLU A 256 42.42 18.80 -18.42
CA GLU A 256 42.95 19.24 -19.71
C GLU A 256 44.33 19.86 -19.45
N ASP A 257 45.35 19.11 -19.84
CA ASP A 257 46.67 19.63 -20.23
C ASP A 257 46.57 20.30 -21.62
#